data_AF-A0A2V3V262-F1
#
_entry.id   AF-A0A2V3V262-F1
#
_cell.length_a   1.000
_cell.length_b   1.000
_cell.length_c   1.000
_cell.angle_alpha   90.00
_cell.angle_beta   90.00
_cell.angle_gamma   90.00
#
_symmetry.space_group_name_H-M   'P 1'
#
loop_
_entity.id
_entity.type
_entity.pdbx_description
1 polymer ?
#
loop_
_entity_poly.entity_id
_entity_poly.type
_entity_poly.pdbx_seq_one_letter_code
_entity_poly.pdbx_strand_id
1 'polypeptide(L)'
;MANGNNCPTEAAPHVDSPEEMSQIRQRALARWDNEGGAIASMAQIADSAVLEVTNTEFIHLRIRVIALENLMIAVLAEGSEQQRQTARDMAALITPRPGFTQHPLTVHAADHINDLVARADRYRMD
;
A
#
# COMPACT_ATOMS: atom_id res chain seq x y z
N MET A 1 46.60 29.10 13.73
CA MET A 1 46.61 28.73 12.30
C MET A 1 45.29 28.06 12.00
N ALA A 2 44.41 28.74 11.27
CA ALA A 2 43.19 28.16 10.71
C ALA A 2 43.55 27.41 9.42
N ASN A 3 42.92 26.26 9.20
CA ASN A 3 42.62 25.59 7.92
C ASN A 3 42.22 24.15 8.27
N GLY A 4 41.11 23.58 7.82
CA GLY A 4 40.10 24.02 6.88
C GLY A 4 39.24 22.77 6.64
N ASN A 5 38.00 22.80 7.11
CA ASN A 5 37.01 21.78 6.81
C ASN A 5 36.76 21.78 5.29
N ASN A 6 36.74 20.60 4.67
CA ASN A 6 36.00 20.37 3.42
C ASN A 6 35.61 18.90 3.36
N CYS A 7 34.43 18.59 3.92
CA CYS A 7 33.69 17.39 3.56
C CYS A 7 32.76 17.80 2.40
N PRO A 8 32.84 17.19 1.22
CA PRO A 8 31.93 17.52 0.13
C PRO A 8 30.53 17.01 0.49
N THR A 9 29.64 17.95 0.77
CA THR A 9 28.20 17.69 0.88
C THR A 9 27.71 17.26 -0.51
N GLU A 10 27.59 15.96 -0.72
CA GLU A 10 26.82 15.41 -1.83
C GLU A 10 25.36 15.83 -1.60
N ALA A 11 24.95 16.84 -2.36
CA ALA A 11 23.62 17.42 -2.27
C ALA A 11 22.59 16.35 -2.62
N ALA A 12 21.84 15.91 -1.61
CA ALA A 12 20.56 15.26 -1.83
C ALA A 12 19.71 16.17 -2.75
N PRO A 13 18.99 15.62 -3.74
CA PRO A 13 18.15 16.43 -4.59
C PRO A 13 17.14 17.18 -3.73
N HIS A 14 17.23 18.51 -3.80
CA HIS A 14 16.44 19.47 -3.06
C HIS A 14 15.03 19.50 -3.66
N VAL A 15 14.12 18.69 -3.11
CA VAL A 15 12.72 18.60 -3.59
C VAL A 15 11.90 19.71 -2.93
N ASP A 16 12.00 20.95 -3.44
CA ASP A 16 11.32 22.12 -2.87
C ASP A 16 10.34 22.80 -3.85
N SER A 17 9.63 22.03 -4.68
CA SER A 17 8.47 22.59 -5.38
C SER A 17 7.23 21.69 -5.32
N PRO A 18 6.06 22.22 -4.92
CA PRO A 18 4.80 21.48 -4.96
C PRO A 18 4.45 21.00 -6.38
N GLU A 19 5.01 21.63 -7.41
CA GLU A 19 4.87 21.23 -8.81
C GLU A 19 5.62 19.95 -9.14
N GLU A 20 6.83 19.75 -8.59
CA GLU A 20 7.62 18.53 -8.78
C GLU A 20 6.95 17.34 -8.08
N MET A 21 6.40 17.55 -6.88
CA MET A 21 5.61 16.55 -6.16
C MET A 21 4.34 16.17 -6.93
N SER A 22 3.68 17.14 -7.58
CA SER A 22 2.52 16.90 -8.45
C SER A 22 2.90 16.07 -9.67
N GLN A 23 4.02 16.37 -10.31
CA GLN A 23 4.53 15.63 -11.47
C GLN A 23 4.97 14.21 -11.10
N ILE A 24 5.62 14.03 -9.95
CA ILE A 24 5.99 12.71 -9.42
C ILE A 24 4.73 11.89 -9.13
N ARG A 25 3.73 12.49 -8.48
CA ARG A 25 2.44 11.84 -8.21
C ARG A 25 1.72 11.45 -9.49
N GLN A 26 1.65 12.34 -10.48
CA GLN A 26 1.03 12.05 -11.77
C GLN A 26 1.77 10.94 -12.52
N ARG A 27 3.11 10.92 -12.50
CA ARG A 27 3.90 9.85 -13.12
C ARG A 27 3.70 8.51 -12.41
N ALA A 28 3.60 8.51 -11.08
CA ALA A 28 3.33 7.31 -10.29
C ALA A 28 1.92 6.75 -10.56
N LEU A 29 0.90 7.62 -10.65
CA LEU A 29 -0.48 7.24 -10.99
C LEU A 29 -0.60 6.77 -12.44
N ALA A 30 0.05 7.44 -13.40
CA ALA A 30 0.05 7.03 -14.80
C ALA A 30 0.73 5.67 -15.01
N ARG A 31 1.80 5.37 -14.25
CA ARG A 31 2.43 4.04 -14.26
C ARG A 31 1.48 2.98 -13.72
N TRP A 32 0.74 3.32 -12.66
CA TRP A 32 -0.25 2.43 -12.07
C TRP A 32 -1.39 2.09 -13.03
N ASP A 33 -1.92 3.09 -13.75
CA ASP A 33 -3.00 2.93 -14.72
C ASP A 33 -2.58 2.13 -15.96
N ASN A 34 -1.34 2.31 -16.44
CA ASN A 34 -0.86 1.70 -17.69
C ASN A 34 -0.33 0.27 -17.53
N GLU A 35 0.20 -0.10 -16.38
CA GLU A 35 0.87 -1.41 -16.18
C GLU A 35 0.11 -2.32 -15.21
N GLY A 36 -0.98 -1.83 -14.63
CA GLY A 36 -1.73 -2.54 -13.59
C GLY A 36 -0.83 -2.97 -12.43
N GLY A 37 0.15 -2.14 -12.02
CA GLY A 37 0.96 -2.22 -10.79
C GLY A 37 1.75 -3.50 -10.46
N ALA A 38 1.40 -4.63 -11.07
CA ALA A 38 1.77 -5.98 -10.66
C ALA A 38 1.76 -6.98 -11.83
N ILE A 39 1.14 -6.68 -12.99
CA ILE A 39 0.92 -7.68 -14.05
C ILE A 39 2.22 -7.98 -14.83
N ALA A 40 3.04 -6.96 -15.10
CA ALA A 40 4.35 -7.16 -15.74
C ALA A 40 5.34 -7.94 -14.86
N SER A 41 5.24 -7.77 -13.53
CA SER A 41 6.02 -8.55 -12.56
C SER A 41 5.43 -9.95 -12.34
N MET A 42 4.10 -10.11 -12.36
CA MET A 42 3.45 -11.41 -12.22
C MET A 42 3.74 -12.37 -13.38
N ALA A 43 3.92 -11.89 -14.61
CA ALA A 43 4.35 -12.73 -15.72
C ALA A 43 5.77 -13.29 -15.51
N GLN A 44 6.66 -12.51 -14.88
CA GLN A 44 8.02 -12.93 -14.52
C GLN A 44 8.05 -13.78 -13.24
N ILE A 45 7.12 -13.54 -12.31
CA ILE A 45 6.94 -14.34 -11.10
C ILE A 45 6.32 -15.70 -11.46
N ALA A 46 5.35 -15.78 -12.38
CA ALA A 46 4.66 -17.01 -12.74
C ALA A 46 5.59 -18.05 -13.40
N ASP A 47 6.52 -17.60 -14.24
CA ASP A 47 7.53 -18.48 -14.85
C ASP A 47 8.62 -18.92 -13.84
N SER A 48 8.67 -18.23 -12.70
CA SER A 48 9.52 -18.54 -11.55
C SER A 48 8.71 -19.07 -10.35
N ALA A 49 7.40 -19.29 -10.45
CA ALA A 49 6.51 -19.50 -9.29
C ALA A 49 6.47 -20.96 -8.79
N VAL A 50 7.48 -21.75 -9.14
CA VAL A 50 7.89 -22.92 -8.34
C VAL A 50 9.19 -22.59 -7.58
N LEU A 51 9.49 -21.31 -7.37
CA LEU A 51 10.50 -20.87 -6.42
C LEU A 51 10.02 -21.21 -5.02
N GLU A 52 10.75 -22.10 -4.34
CA GLU A 52 10.66 -22.28 -2.89
C GLU A 52 10.86 -20.92 -2.21
N VAL A 53 9.74 -20.24 -1.90
CA VAL A 53 9.77 -19.02 -1.09
C VAL A 53 10.40 -19.38 0.24
N THR A 54 11.61 -18.90 0.47
CA THR A 54 12.35 -19.20 1.69
C THR A 54 11.65 -18.54 2.88
N ASN A 55 11.76 -19.13 4.07
CA ASN A 55 11.14 -18.58 5.29
C ASN A 55 11.49 -17.08 5.49
N THR A 56 12.72 -16.68 5.15
CA THR A 56 13.17 -15.29 5.18
C THR A 56 12.35 -14.36 4.28
N GLU A 57 12.03 -14.79 3.06
CA GLU A 57 11.20 -14.01 2.14
C GLU A 57 9.76 -13.89 2.62
N PHE A 58 9.20 -14.96 3.21
CA PHE A 58 7.88 -14.91 3.84
C PHE A 58 7.85 -13.96 5.03
N ILE A 59 8.88 -13.96 5.88
CA ILE A 59 9.03 -13.01 6.98
C ILE A 59 9.09 -11.58 6.45
N HIS A 60 9.89 -11.31 5.41
CA HIS A 60 9.96 -9.99 4.80
C HIS A 60 8.62 -9.55 4.20
N LEU A 61 7.91 -10.46 3.52
CA LEU A 61 6.58 -10.17 2.98
C LEU A 61 5.61 -9.82 4.11
N ARG A 62 5.61 -10.57 5.21
CA ARG A 62 4.78 -10.29 6.39
C ARG A 62 5.09 -8.93 6.99
N ILE A 63 6.37 -8.56 7.15
CA ILE A 63 6.77 -7.24 7.65
C ILE A 63 6.22 -6.13 6.75
N ARG A 64 6.34 -6.30 5.43
CA ARG A 64 5.81 -5.33 4.45
C ARG A 64 4.29 -5.21 4.52
N VAL A 65 3.56 -6.33 4.67
CA VAL A 65 2.10 -6.31 4.82
C VAL A 65 1.68 -5.60 6.10
N ILE A 66 2.35 -5.88 7.23
CA ILE A 66 2.07 -5.17 8.50
C ILE A 66 2.30 -3.65 8.34
N ALA A 67 3.37 -3.25 7.66
CA ALA A 67 3.66 -1.85 7.42
C ALA A 67 2.58 -1.19 6.53
N LEU A 68 2.11 -1.89 5.48
CA LEU A 68 1.04 -1.42 4.61
C LEU A 68 -0.30 -1.31 5.33
N GLU A 69 -0.65 -2.27 6.20
CA GLU A 69 -1.85 -2.20 7.03
C GLU A 69 -1.83 -0.96 7.94
N ASN A 70 -0.72 -0.72 8.61
CA ASN A 70 -0.57 0.46 9.47
C ASN A 70 -0.64 1.77 8.68
N LEU A 71 -0.02 1.81 7.49
CA LEU A 71 -0.12 2.97 6.60
C LEU A 71 -1.56 3.21 6.15
N MET A 72 -2.28 2.15 5.77
CA MET A 72 -3.69 2.25 5.37
C MET A 72 -4.58 2.73 6.51
N ILE A 73 -4.33 2.30 7.75
CA ILE A 73 -5.05 2.80 8.93
C ILE A 73 -4.83 4.30 9.10
N ALA A 74 -3.57 4.77 9.01
CA ALA A 74 -3.27 6.20 9.11
C ALA A 74 -3.98 7.01 8.01
N VAL A 75 -3.90 6.54 6.77
CA VAL A 75 -4.56 7.17 5.61
C VAL A 75 -6.09 7.22 5.80
N LEU A 76 -6.70 6.14 6.29
CA LEU A 76 -8.15 6.07 6.54
C LEU A 76 -8.56 6.94 7.74
N ALA A 77 -7.72 7.05 8.76
CA ALA A 77 -8.00 7.87 9.95
C ALA A 77 -8.03 9.36 9.59
N GLU A 78 -7.14 9.82 8.71
CA GLU A 78 -7.15 11.19 8.17
C GLU A 78 -8.23 11.41 7.10
N GLY A 79 -8.72 10.32 6.49
CA GLY A 79 -9.78 10.35 5.48
C GLY A 79 -11.13 10.87 5.97
N SER A 80 -11.92 11.38 5.03
CA SER A 80 -13.33 11.76 5.27
C SER A 80 -14.20 10.56 5.62
N GLU A 81 -15.36 10.82 6.24
CA GLU A 81 -16.38 9.79 6.48
C GLU A 81 -16.77 9.05 5.18
N GLN A 82 -16.93 9.79 4.09
CA GLN A 82 -17.27 9.19 2.79
C GLN A 82 -16.18 8.24 2.30
N GLN A 83 -14.90 8.57 2.48
CA GLN A 83 -13.79 7.67 2.07
C GLN A 83 -13.77 6.39 2.91
N ARG A 84 -14.06 6.49 4.21
CA ARG A 84 -14.18 5.33 5.09
C ARG A 84 -15.41 4.48 4.75
N GLN A 85 -16.54 5.11 4.42
CA GLN A 85 -17.73 4.40 3.96
C GLN A 85 -17.47 3.67 2.63
N THR A 86 -16.82 4.33 1.67
CA THR A 86 -16.40 3.68 0.41
C THR A 86 -15.53 2.44 0.67
N ALA A 87 -14.60 2.50 1.64
CA ALA A 87 -13.80 1.33 2.00
C ALA A 87 -14.66 0.17 2.56
N ARG A 88 -15.67 0.47 3.38
CA ARG A 88 -16.65 -0.54 3.85
C ARG A 88 -17.47 -1.11 2.69
N ASP A 89 -17.87 -0.26 1.75
CA ASP A 89 -18.61 -0.68 0.56
C ASP A 89 -17.76 -1.61 -0.32
N MET A 90 -16.44 -1.35 -0.44
CA MET A 90 -15.50 -2.25 -1.12
C MET A 90 -15.43 -3.63 -0.46
N ALA A 91 -15.50 -3.73 0.87
CA ALA A 91 -15.58 -5.01 1.58
C ALA A 91 -16.85 -5.80 1.21
N ALA A 92 -17.98 -5.09 1.03
CA ALA A 92 -19.23 -5.71 0.58
C ALA A 92 -19.15 -6.21 -0.87
N LEU A 93 -18.33 -5.59 -1.73
CA LEU A 93 -18.17 -6.00 -3.13
C LEU A 93 -17.32 -7.25 -3.32
N ILE A 94 -16.35 -7.49 -2.43
CA ILE A 94 -15.52 -8.71 -2.45
C ILE A 94 -16.16 -9.89 -1.70
N THR A 95 -17.20 -9.60 -0.92
CA THR A 95 -18.08 -10.63 -0.35
C THR A 95 -18.92 -11.25 -1.48
N PRO A 96 -19.05 -12.59 -1.57
CA PRO A 96 -19.78 -13.22 -2.66
C PRO A 96 -21.24 -12.77 -2.71
N ARG A 97 -21.75 -12.56 -3.92
CA ARG A 97 -23.18 -12.30 -4.14
C ARG A 97 -24.01 -13.54 -3.79
N PRO A 98 -25.27 -13.36 -3.33
CA PRO A 98 -26.18 -14.48 -3.12
C PRO A 98 -26.23 -15.41 -4.34
N GLY A 99 -25.99 -16.70 -4.14
CA GLY A 99 -26.00 -17.72 -5.21
C GLY A 99 -24.63 -18.09 -5.79
N PHE A 100 -23.52 -17.49 -5.35
CA PHE A 100 -22.17 -17.87 -5.76
C PHE A 100 -21.43 -18.62 -4.64
N THR A 101 -20.54 -19.54 -5.03
CA THR A 101 -19.73 -20.31 -4.06
C THR A 101 -18.69 -19.41 -3.42
N GLN A 102 -18.69 -19.36 -2.09
CA GLN A 102 -17.78 -18.55 -1.29
C GLN A 102 -16.38 -19.20 -1.23
N HIS A 103 -15.33 -18.41 -1.47
CA HIS A 103 -13.97 -18.85 -1.20
C HIS A 103 -13.53 -18.30 0.17
N PRO A 104 -13.02 -19.12 1.10
CA PRO A 104 -12.64 -18.65 2.44
C PRO A 104 -11.73 -17.41 2.44
N LEU A 105 -10.80 -17.33 1.48
CA LEU A 105 -9.90 -16.18 1.35
C LEU A 105 -10.61 -14.86 1.00
N THR A 106 -11.71 -14.88 0.24
CA THR A 106 -12.43 -13.63 -0.12
C THR A 106 -13.24 -13.10 1.06
N VAL A 107 -13.72 -14.00 1.93
CA VAL A 107 -14.36 -13.62 3.22
C VAL A 107 -13.35 -12.95 4.13
N HIS A 108 -12.20 -13.59 4.33
CA HIS A 108 -11.14 -13.02 5.16
C HIS A 108 -10.66 -11.67 4.63
N ALA A 109 -10.59 -11.49 3.32
CA ALA A 109 -10.27 -10.19 2.73
C ALA A 109 -11.32 -9.12 3.07
N ALA A 110 -12.61 -9.44 3.01
CA ALA A 110 -13.69 -8.53 3.41
C ALA A 110 -13.60 -8.15 4.90
N ASP A 111 -13.37 -9.14 5.76
CA ASP A 111 -13.22 -8.93 7.20
C ASP A 111 -12.00 -8.03 7.50
N HIS A 112 -10.87 -8.25 6.81
CA HIS A 112 -9.68 -7.42 6.96
C HIS A 112 -9.92 -5.96 6.57
N ILE A 113 -10.62 -5.69 5.47
CA ILE A 113 -10.95 -4.30 5.08
C ILE A 113 -11.80 -3.63 6.18
N ASN A 114 -12.79 -4.34 6.71
CA ASN A 114 -13.64 -3.82 7.79
C ASN A 114 -12.85 -3.55 9.08
N ASP A 115 -11.89 -4.42 9.44
CA ASP A 115 -11.02 -4.23 10.61
C ASP A 115 -10.13 -2.99 10.45
N LEU A 116 -9.54 -2.78 9.26
CA LEU A 116 -8.72 -1.59 8.98
C LEU A 116 -9.52 -0.29 9.20
N VAL A 117 -10.75 -0.22 8.68
CA VAL A 117 -11.61 0.96 8.88
C VAL A 117 -11.99 1.11 10.36
N ALA A 118 -12.35 0.03 11.05
CA ALA A 118 -12.67 0.08 12.47
C ALA A 118 -11.49 0.53 13.34
N ARG A 119 -10.27 0.16 12.98
CA ARG A 119 -9.03 0.61 13.63
C ARG A 119 -8.75 2.09 13.36
N ALA A 120 -8.96 2.54 12.13
CA ALA A 120 -8.85 3.94 11.76
C ALA A 120 -9.84 4.84 12.53
N ASP A 121 -11.08 4.37 12.73
CA ASP A 121 -12.09 5.09 13.51
C ASP A 121 -11.66 5.29 14.97
N ARG A 122 -11.03 4.28 15.58
CA ARG A 122 -10.50 4.36 16.96
C ARG A 122 -9.33 5.35 17.07
N TYR A 123 -8.43 5.35 16.08
CA TYR A 123 -7.26 6.23 16.07
C TYR A 123 -7.60 7.73 16.03
N ARG A 124 -8.85 8.09 15.69
CA ARG A 124 -9.36 9.47 15.75
C ARG A 124 -9.97 9.85 17.09
N MET A 125 -10.29 8.85 17.93
CA MET A 125 -10.88 9.08 19.25
C MET A 125 -9.83 9.25 20.34
N ASP A 126 -8.58 8.88 20.04
CA ASP A 126 -7.38 9.16 20.84
C ASP A 126 -6.75 10.50 20.42
#